data_AF-A0A2N5IWT6-F1
#
_entry.id   AF-A0A2N5IWT6-F1
#
_cell.length_a   1.000
_cell.length_b   1.000
_cell.length_c   1.000
_cell.angle_alpha   90.00
_cell.angle_beta   90.00
_cell.angle_gamma   90.00
#
_symmetry.space_group_name_H-M   'P 1'
#
loop_
_entity.id
_entity.type
_entity.pdbx_description
1 polymer ?
#
loop_
_entity_poly.entity_id
_entity_poly.type
_entity_poly.pdbx_seq_one_letter_code
_entity_poly.pdbx_strand_id
1 'polypeptide(L)'
;MGKLVANVDDDVKARAAALYESMGMSLSTAVNMFLRQSLEEDGVPFRPRRYTGVRLTPTEKTRRAMVEAEAKELGLLPDDAVECRTEEEVREHLRKLRGHAA
;
A
#
# COMPACT_ATOMS: atom_id res chain seq x y z
N MET A 1 -23.07 -12.30 -23.81
CA MET A 1 -22.48 -11.31 -22.87
C MET A 1 -23.59 -10.75 -22.00
N GLY A 2 -23.38 -10.64 -20.69
CA GLY A 2 -24.30 -9.94 -19.79
C GLY A 2 -24.17 -8.41 -19.96
N LYS A 3 -25.24 -7.67 -19.63
CA LYS A 3 -25.24 -6.20 -19.64
C LYS A 3 -25.19 -5.68 -18.21
N LEU A 4 -24.25 -4.79 -17.93
CA LEU A 4 -24.18 -4.03 -16.68
C LEU A 4 -24.68 -2.60 -16.95
N VAL A 5 -25.56 -2.09 -16.10
CA VAL A 5 -26.02 -0.70 -16.11
C VAL A 5 -25.80 -0.13 -14.73
N ALA A 6 -25.11 1.01 -14.65
CA ALA A 6 -24.87 1.74 -13.41
C ALA A 6 -25.22 3.21 -13.61
N ASN A 7 -25.88 3.79 -12.62
CA ASN A 7 -26.12 5.24 -12.58
C ASN A 7 -24.88 5.90 -11.99
N VAL A 8 -24.32 6.86 -12.73
CA VAL A 8 -23.11 7.60 -12.37
C VAL A 8 -23.33 9.04 -12.84
N ASP A 9 -22.88 10.00 -12.05
CA ASP A 9 -22.92 11.41 -12.46
C ASP A 9 -22.13 11.62 -13.76
N ASP A 10 -22.63 12.50 -14.63
CA ASP A 10 -22.06 12.70 -15.96
C ASP A 10 -20.61 13.21 -15.89
N ASP A 11 -20.28 14.06 -14.92
CA ASP A 11 -18.92 14.57 -14.72
C ASP A 11 -17.96 13.46 -14.27
N VAL A 12 -18.39 12.61 -13.34
CA VAL A 12 -17.62 11.47 -12.83
C VAL A 12 -17.36 10.49 -13.96
N LYS A 13 -18.38 10.19 -14.77
CA LYS A 13 -18.26 9.31 -15.93
C LYS A 13 -17.26 9.86 -16.96
N ALA A 14 -17.36 11.15 -17.30
CA ALA A 14 -16.46 11.78 -18.25
C ALA A 14 -15.01 11.79 -17.77
N ARG A 15 -14.77 12.14 -16.50
CA ARG A 15 -13.44 12.16 -15.89
C ARG A 15 -12.83 10.75 -15.79
N ALA A 16 -13.62 9.76 -15.39
CA ALA A 16 -13.16 8.38 -15.32
C ALA A 16 -12.81 7.85 -16.72
N ALA A 17 -13.65 8.11 -17.72
CA ALA A 17 -13.36 7.72 -19.11
C ALA A 17 -12.04 8.34 -19.59
N ALA A 18 -11.85 9.65 -19.43
CA ALA A 18 -10.60 10.32 -19.83
C ALA A 18 -9.37 9.75 -19.08
N LEU A 19 -9.51 9.45 -17.78
CA LEU A 19 -8.45 8.82 -16.99
C LEU A 19 -8.06 7.45 -17.55
N TYR A 20 -9.03 6.56 -17.78
CA TYR A 20 -8.75 5.22 -18.30
C TYR A 20 -8.20 5.25 -19.74
N GLU A 21 -8.70 6.15 -20.59
CA GLU A 21 -8.16 6.35 -21.94
C GLU A 21 -6.70 6.82 -21.89
N SER A 22 -6.34 7.68 -20.94
CA SER A 22 -4.93 8.08 -20.74
C SER A 22 -4.02 6.91 -20.33
N MET A 23 -4.58 5.83 -19.79
CA MET A 23 -3.90 4.56 -19.48
C MET A 23 -4.03 3.52 -20.61
N GLY A 24 -4.61 3.88 -21.76
CA GLY A 24 -4.77 3.00 -22.92
C GLY A 24 -5.90 1.98 -22.81
N MET A 25 -6.95 2.26 -22.01
CA MET A 25 -8.09 1.35 -21.87
C MET A 25 -9.43 2.08 -21.79
N SER A 26 -10.50 1.45 -22.29
CA SER A 26 -11.84 1.99 -22.15
C SER A 26 -12.37 1.86 -20.71
N LEU A 27 -13.32 2.73 -20.35
CA LEU A 27 -14.05 2.61 -19.07
C LEU A 27 -14.71 1.23 -18.90
N SER A 28 -15.25 0.65 -19.97
CA SER A 28 -15.85 -0.68 -19.96
C SER A 28 -14.83 -1.78 -19.66
N THR A 29 -13.60 -1.64 -20.18
CA THR A 29 -12.49 -2.55 -19.87
C THR A 29 -12.13 -2.48 -18.39
N ALA A 30 -12.02 -1.28 -17.83
CA ALA A 30 -11.72 -1.06 -16.42
C ALA A 30 -12.79 -1.66 -15.49
N VAL A 31 -14.08 -1.48 -15.82
CA VAL A 31 -15.19 -2.07 -15.04
C VAL A 31 -15.17 -3.60 -15.09
N ASN A 32 -14.85 -4.19 -16.25
CA ASN A 32 -14.71 -5.64 -16.35
C ASN A 32 -13.51 -6.17 -15.56
N MET A 33 -12.38 -5.45 -15.54
CA MET A 33 -11.23 -5.78 -14.70
C MET A 33 -11.57 -5.71 -13.22
N PHE A 34 -12.28 -4.66 -12.79
CA PHE A 34 -12.75 -4.50 -11.42
C PHE A 34 -13.53 -5.73 -10.96
N LEU A 35 -14.53 -6.16 -11.74
CA LEU A 35 -15.35 -7.33 -11.39
C LEU A 35 -14.54 -8.63 -11.31
N ARG A 36 -13.58 -8.84 -12.20
CA ARG A 36 -12.71 -10.02 -12.17
C ARG A 36 -11.82 -10.02 -10.94
N GLN A 37 -11.19 -8.89 -10.65
CA GLN A 37 -10.34 -8.77 -9.46
C GLN A 37 -11.13 -8.95 -8.17
N SER A 38 -12.38 -8.48 -8.11
CA SER A 38 -13.26 -8.72 -6.97
C SER A 38 -13.49 -10.21 -6.70
N LEU A 39 -13.65 -11.01 -7.77
CA LEU A 39 -13.85 -12.45 -7.66
C LEU A 39 -12.58 -13.18 -7.23
N GLU A 40 -11.43 -12.77 -7.74
CA GLU A 40 -10.12 -13.34 -7.35
C GLU A 40 -9.76 -13.05 -5.89
N GLU A 41 -10.11 -11.86 -5.38
CA GLU A 41 -9.82 -11.45 -4.00
C GLU A 41 -10.90 -11.82 -2.98
N ASP A 42 -12.03 -12.39 -3.43
CA ASP A 42 -13.24 -12.57 -2.62
C ASP A 42 -13.61 -11.28 -1.85
N GLY A 43 -13.59 -10.14 -2.56
CA GLY A 43 -13.65 -8.82 -1.93
C GLY A 43 -13.71 -7.65 -2.90
N VAL A 44 -13.50 -6.43 -2.39
CA VAL A 44 -13.38 -5.22 -3.22
C VAL A 44 -11.91 -5.07 -3.64
N PRO A 45 -11.60 -4.84 -4.94
CA PRO A 45 -10.24 -4.80 -5.50
C PRO A 45 -9.50 -3.49 -5.21
N PHE A 46 -9.83 -2.91 -4.07
CA PHE A 46 -9.09 -1.91 -3.34
C PHE A 46 -9.56 -2.03 -1.89
N ARG A 47 -8.66 -2.00 -0.91
CA ARG A 47 -9.10 -1.95 0.49
C ARG A 47 -9.75 -0.60 0.76
N PRO A 48 -11.06 -0.53 1.08
CA PRO A 48 -11.68 0.73 1.46
C PRO A 48 -11.01 1.20 2.75
N ARG A 49 -10.36 2.35 2.71
CA ARG A 49 -9.79 2.99 3.89
C ARG A 49 -10.53 4.30 4.09
N ARG A 50 -10.86 4.65 5.34
CA ARG A 50 -11.21 6.05 5.64
C ARG A 50 -10.07 6.91 5.10
N TYR A 51 -10.39 7.83 4.21
CA TYR A 51 -9.40 8.61 3.49
C TYR A 51 -8.46 9.33 4.47
N THR A 52 -7.27 8.76 4.66
CA THR A 52 -6.10 9.43 5.25
C THR A 52 -5.00 9.55 4.18
N GLY A 53 -5.39 9.55 2.89
CA GLY A 53 -4.50 9.45 1.74
C GLY A 53 -3.71 8.14 1.69
N VAL A 54 -3.26 7.74 0.49
CA VAL A 54 -1.96 7.09 0.40
C VAL A 54 -0.98 8.14 0.89
N ARG A 55 -0.48 8.01 2.11
CA ARG A 55 0.53 8.93 2.61
C ARG A 55 1.84 8.58 1.89
N LEU A 56 2.03 9.17 0.71
CA LEU A 56 3.27 9.11 -0.05
C LEU A 56 4.44 9.73 0.73
N THR A 57 4.14 10.47 1.80
CA THR A 57 5.11 10.97 2.77
C THR A 57 5.16 10.06 4.01
N PRO A 58 6.37 9.63 4.44
CA PRO A 58 6.55 8.89 5.69
C PRO A 58 5.89 9.60 6.87
N THR A 59 5.36 8.82 7.82
CA THR A 59 4.91 9.39 9.10
C THR A 59 6.07 10.01 9.86
N GLU A 60 5.79 10.86 10.86
CA GLU A 60 6.85 11.39 11.75
C GLU A 60 7.71 10.26 12.31
N LYS A 61 7.09 9.18 12.80
CA LYS A 61 7.77 8.00 13.33
C LYS A 61 8.67 7.35 12.28
N THR A 62 8.16 7.18 11.06
CA THR A 62 8.92 6.59 9.94
C THR A 62 10.07 7.50 9.52
N ARG A 63 9.84 8.81 9.39
CA ARG A 63 10.87 9.79 9.03
C ARG A 63 11.99 9.83 10.07
N ARG A 64 11.65 9.83 11.36
CA ARG A 64 12.65 9.78 12.44
C ARG A 64 13.50 8.52 12.36
N ALA A 65 12.89 7.36 12.14
CA ALA A 65 13.63 6.10 11.98
C ALA A 65 14.58 6.12 10.77
N MET A 66 14.18 6.75 9.66
CA MET A 66 15.05 6.91 8.48
C MET A 66 16.26 7.81 8.77
N VAL A 67 16.05 8.96 9.42
CA VAL A 67 17.13 9.89 9.80
C VAL A 67 18.09 9.24 10.81
N GLU A 68 17.55 8.48 11.76
CA GLU A 68 18.37 7.76 12.74
C GLU A 68 19.27 6.69 12.07
N ALA A 69 18.72 5.93 11.11
CA ALA A 69 19.49 4.95 10.35
C ALA A 69 20.62 5.61 9.54
N GLU A 70 20.34 6.73 8.87
CA GLU A 70 21.35 7.50 8.12
C GLU A 70 22.44 8.06 9.06
N ALA A 71 22.06 8.56 10.24
CA ALA A 71 23.02 9.03 11.23
C ALA A 71 23.93 7.92 11.79
N LYS A 72 23.41 6.69 11.93
CA LYS A 72 24.20 5.50 12.31
C LYS A 72 25.19 5.13 11.20
N GLU A 73 24.74 5.10 9.94
CA GLU A 73 25.59 4.82 8.78
C GLU A 73 26.73 5.83 8.63
N LEU A 74 26.46 7.12 8.87
CA LEU A 74 27.45 8.20 8.85
C LEU A 74 28.37 8.21 10.08
N GLY A 75 28.17 7.30 11.04
CA GLY A 75 28.95 7.23 12.28
C GLY A 75 28.71 8.39 13.25
N LEU A 76 27.63 9.15 13.06
CA LEU A 76 27.20 10.23 13.97
C LEU A 76 26.52 9.68 15.23
N LEU A 77 25.96 8.48 15.13
CA LEU A 77 25.42 7.70 16.24
C LEU A 77 26.07 6.31 16.26
N PRO A 78 26.24 5.69 17.45
CA PRO A 78 26.66 4.31 17.53
C PRO A 78 25.58 3.41 16.91
N ASP A 79 26.00 2.45 16.09
CA ASP A 79 25.11 1.44 15.56
C ASP A 79 24.88 0.35 16.62
N ASP A 80 23.70 0.36 17.23
CA ASP A 80 23.22 -0.60 18.22
C ASP A 80 22.30 -1.67 17.60
N ALA A 81 22.30 -1.80 16.27
CA ALA A 81 21.52 -2.80 15.58
C ALA A 81 21.96 -4.23 15.96
N VAL A 82 20.97 -5.12 16.12
CA VAL A 82 21.22 -6.54 16.32
C VAL A 82 21.54 -7.18 14.96
N GLU A 83 22.77 -7.68 14.81
CA GLU A 83 23.14 -8.51 13.67
C GLU A 83 22.58 -9.92 13.83
N CYS A 84 21.82 -10.37 12.84
CA CYS A 84 21.38 -11.76 12.71
C CYS A 84 21.98 -12.34 11.44
N ARG A 85 22.59 -13.53 11.52
CA ARG A 85 23.24 -14.21 10.39
C ARG A 85 22.42 -15.39 9.86
N THR A 86 21.39 -15.79 10.60
CA THR A 86 20.48 -16.88 10.21
C THR A 86 19.01 -16.45 10.29
N GLU A 87 18.16 -17.12 9.52
CA GLU A 87 16.70 -16.86 9.56
C GLU A 87 16.11 -17.14 10.96
N GLU A 88 16.62 -18.16 11.64
CA GLU A 88 16.17 -18.56 12.99
C GLU A 88 16.44 -17.45 14.01
N GLU A 89 17.64 -16.86 13.99
CA GLU A 89 18.01 -15.71 14.82
C GLU A 89 17.09 -14.50 14.57
N VAL A 90 16.80 -14.19 13.30
CA VAL A 90 15.88 -13.09 12.93
C VAL A 90 14.48 -13.35 13.52
N ARG A 91 13.93 -14.56 13.31
CA ARG A 91 12.59 -14.92 13.78
C ARG A 91 12.50 -14.86 15.31
N GLU A 92 13.51 -15.35 16.03
CA GLU A 92 13.55 -15.32 17.48
C GLU A 92 13.63 -13.88 18.01
N HIS A 93 14.49 -13.05 17.41
CA HIS A 93 14.63 -11.65 17.79
C HIS A 93 13.33 -10.86 17.57
N LEU A 94 12.67 -11.02 16.43
CA LEU A 94 11.39 -10.38 16.14
C LEU A 94 10.28 -10.83 17.10
N ARG A 95 10.27 -12.10 17.52
CA ARG A 95 9.34 -12.60 18.56
C ARG A 95 9.59 -11.92 19.90
N LYS A 96 10.86 -11.78 20.32
CA LYS A 96 11.22 -11.06 21.54
C LYS A 96 10.74 -9.61 21.49
N LEU A 97 11.01 -8.88 20.41
CA LEU A 97 10.56 -7.49 20.26
C LEU A 97 9.02 -7.34 20.31
N ARG A 98 8.28 -8.27 19.68
CA ARG A 98 6.81 -8.26 19.74
C ARG A 98 6.25 -8.60 21.13
N GLY A 99 6.92 -9.47 21.88
CA GLY A 99 6.53 -9.86 23.23
C GLY A 99 6.69 -8.75 24.29
N HIS A 100 7.56 -7.76 24.04
CA HIS A 100 7.76 -6.61 24.94
C HIS A 100 6.86 -5.40 24.62
N ALA A 101 6.02 -5.49 23.59
CA ALA A 101 5.16 -4.39 23.12
C ALA A 101 3.71 -4.46 23.65
N ALA A 102 3.49 -5.15 24.78
CA ALA A 102 2.20 -5.27 25.47
C ALA A 102 2.10 -4.29 26.64
#